data_AF-A0A662K9U0-F1
#
_entry.id   AF-A0A662K9U0-F1
#
_cell.length_a   1.000
_cell.length_b   1.000
_cell.length_c   1.000
_cell.angle_alpha   90.00
_cell.angle_beta   90.00
_cell.angle_gamma   90.00
#
_symmetry.space_group_name_H-M   'P 1'
#
loop_
_entity.id
_entity.type
_entity.pdbx_description
1 polymer ?
#
loop_
_entity_poly.entity_id
_entity_poly.type
_entity_poly.pdbx_seq_one_letter_code
_entity_poly.pdbx_strand_id
1 'polypeptide(L)'
;MGIFDLLFPDPIKKIYYNDFKKALRQIPELSDKERLYVEEVFKNDLKDGLSAWEVKQRCQKLEHKPGDILEPEEVKKIREKLLQLFEE
;
A
#
# COMPACT_ATOMS: atom_id res chain seq x y z
N MET A 1 2.61 -9.32 14.40
CA MET A 1 1.25 -8.80 14.29
C MET A 1 1.37 -7.51 13.50
N GLY A 2 1.02 -7.54 12.20
CA GLY A 2 1.41 -6.53 11.21
C GLY A 2 1.14 -5.13 11.71
N ILE A 3 2.06 -4.17 11.50
CA ILE A 3 1.71 -2.76 11.75
C ILE A 3 0.46 -2.38 10.94
N PHE A 4 0.25 -3.02 9.80
CA PHE A 4 -0.93 -2.81 8.96
C PHE A 4 -2.19 -3.40 9.59
N ASP A 5 -2.09 -4.54 10.27
CA ASP A 5 -3.19 -5.14 11.04
C ASP A 5 -3.55 -4.28 12.25
N LEU A 6 -2.54 -3.63 12.85
CA LEU A 6 -2.68 -2.65 13.92
C LEU A 6 -3.37 -1.36 13.45
N LEU A 7 -3.08 -0.92 12.23
CA LEU A 7 -3.70 0.25 11.60
C LEU A 7 -5.10 -0.03 11.06
N PHE A 8 -5.36 -1.28 10.66
CA PHE A 8 -6.63 -1.73 10.10
C PHE A 8 -7.12 -3.02 10.78
N PRO A 9 -7.51 -2.93 12.06
CA PRO A 9 -7.87 -4.10 12.87
C PRO A 9 -9.19 -4.75 12.44
N ASP A 10 -10.03 -4.00 11.71
CA ASP A 10 -11.29 -4.50 11.18
C ASP A 10 -11.12 -4.99 9.73
N PRO A 11 -11.12 -6.30 9.46
CA PRO A 11 -11.00 -6.83 8.10
C PRO A 11 -12.22 -6.50 7.22
N ILE A 12 -13.36 -6.14 7.84
CA ILE A 12 -14.61 -5.77 7.18
C ILE A 12 -14.62 -4.26 6.85
N LYS A 13 -13.83 -3.45 7.57
CA LYS A 13 -13.85 -2.01 7.39
C LYS A 13 -13.18 -1.66 6.07
N LYS A 14 -13.91 -0.92 5.24
CA LYS A 14 -13.37 -0.36 4.01
C LYS A 14 -12.35 0.72 4.34
N ILE A 15 -11.16 0.55 3.79
CA ILE A 15 -10.05 1.49 3.81
C ILE A 15 -10.25 2.41 2.62
N TYR A 16 -10.54 3.67 2.91
CA TYR A 16 -10.63 4.71 1.89
C TYR A 16 -9.26 5.33 1.65
N TYR A 17 -9.13 6.05 0.52
CA TYR A 17 -7.90 6.72 0.12
C TYR A 17 -7.26 7.54 1.27
N ASN A 18 -8.07 8.24 2.05
CA ASN A 18 -7.59 9.10 3.13
C ASN A 18 -7.03 8.31 4.32
N ASP A 19 -7.66 7.17 4.66
CA ASP A 19 -7.19 6.28 5.74
C ASP A 19 -5.90 5.57 5.32
N PHE A 20 -5.84 5.08 4.08
CA PHE A 20 -4.64 4.48 3.52
C PHE A 20 -3.47 5.47 3.46
N LYS A 21 -3.71 6.70 3.01
CA LYS A 21 -2.71 7.77 3.01
C LYS A 21 -2.17 8.06 4.42
N LYS A 22 -3.04 8.05 5.44
CA LYS A 22 -2.63 8.18 6.83
C LYS A 22 -1.77 7.00 7.28
N ALA A 23 -2.13 5.78 6.90
CA ALA A 23 -1.34 4.59 7.18
C ALA A 23 0.05 4.66 6.53
N LEU A 24 0.14 5.03 5.25
CA LEU A 24 1.42 5.22 4.54
C LEU A 24 2.33 6.25 5.19
N ARG A 25 1.78 7.31 5.79
CA ARG A 25 2.55 8.30 6.54
C ARG A 25 3.10 7.79 7.87
N GLN A 26 2.44 6.80 8.47
CA GLN A 26 2.92 6.16 9.70
C GLN A 26 4.00 5.10 9.43
N ILE A 27 4.25 4.76 8.16
CA ILE A 27 5.29 3.82 7.74
C ILE A 27 6.59 4.61 7.52
N PRO A 28 7.58 4.52 8.43
CA PRO A 28 8.83 5.25 8.30
C PRO A 28 9.73 4.69 7.18
N GLU A 29 9.53 3.44 6.77
CA GLU A 29 10.34 2.76 5.76
C GLU A 29 10.07 3.20 4.31
N LEU A 30 8.98 3.93 4.06
CA LEU A 30 8.64 4.44 2.73
C LEU A 30 9.10 5.89 2.60
N SER A 31 9.95 6.15 1.62
CA SER A 31 10.35 7.51 1.21
C SER A 31 9.16 8.25 0.58
N ASP A 32 9.21 9.59 0.54
CA ASP A 32 8.11 10.38 -0.03
C ASP A 32 7.78 10.03 -1.48
N LYS A 33 8.79 9.67 -2.30
CA LYS A 33 8.59 9.19 -3.68
C LYS A 33 7.85 7.85 -3.72
N GLU A 34 8.25 6.90 -2.87
CA GLU A 34 7.62 5.58 -2.76
C GLU A 34 6.17 5.72 -2.29
N ARG A 35 5.91 6.59 -1.31
CA ARG A 35 4.56 6.89 -0.84
C ARG A 35 3.69 7.47 -1.95
N LEU A 36 4.18 8.48 -2.68
CA LEU A 36 3.47 9.08 -3.80
C LEU A 36 3.11 8.05 -4.86
N TYR A 37 4.05 7.18 -5.20
CA TYR A 37 3.80 6.09 -6.14
C TYR A 37 2.69 5.15 -5.67
N VAL A 38 2.77 4.65 -4.43
CA VAL A 38 1.75 3.77 -3.86
C VAL A 38 0.40 4.51 -3.76
N GLU A 39 0.40 5.78 -3.38
CA GLU A 39 -0.81 6.61 -3.37
C GLU A 39 -1.46 6.71 -4.75
N GLU A 40 -0.68 6.93 -5.81
CA GLU A 40 -1.18 7.02 -7.19
C GLU A 40 -1.71 5.69 -7.70
N VAL A 41 -0.97 4.59 -7.46
CA VAL A 41 -1.37 3.24 -7.88
C VAL A 41 -2.69 2.84 -7.22
N PHE A 42 -2.82 3.09 -5.91
CA PHE A 42 -4.02 2.74 -5.16
C PHE A 42 -5.11 3.81 -5.19
N LYS A 43 -4.87 4.98 -5.79
CA LYS A 43 -5.82 6.11 -5.83
C LYS A 43 -7.17 5.71 -6.41
N ASN A 44 -7.15 4.94 -7.49
CA ASN A 44 -8.36 4.47 -8.16
C ASN A 44 -9.03 3.34 -7.37
N ASP A 45 -8.27 2.36 -6.89
CA ASP A 45 -8.82 1.22 -6.14
C ASP A 45 -9.43 1.67 -4.79
N LEU A 46 -8.81 2.61 -4.09
CA LEU A 46 -9.27 3.14 -2.80
C LEU A 46 -10.37 4.20 -2.91
N LYS A 47 -10.78 4.57 -4.13
CA LYS A 47 -11.89 5.49 -4.36
C LYS A 47 -13.22 4.89 -3.92
N ASP A 48 -13.43 3.61 -4.19
CA ASP A 48 -14.61 2.84 -3.78
C ASP A 48 -14.45 2.18 -2.40
N GLY A 49 -13.25 2.28 -1.83
CA GLY A 49 -12.84 1.72 -0.55
C GLY A 49 -12.52 0.23 -0.65
N LEU A 50 -11.34 -0.17 -0.17
CA LEU A 50 -10.86 -1.55 -0.20
C LEU A 50 -10.81 -2.15 1.20
N SER A 51 -11.13 -3.43 1.33
CA SER A 51 -10.94 -4.16 2.58
C SER A 51 -9.45 -4.40 2.84
N ALA A 52 -9.03 -4.61 4.09
CA ALA A 52 -7.62 -4.88 4.43
C ALA A 52 -7.02 -6.05 3.61
N TRP A 53 -7.83 -7.09 3.37
CA TRP A 53 -7.47 -8.21 2.52
C TRP A 53 -7.28 -7.81 1.04
N GLU A 54 -8.14 -6.96 0.50
CA GLU A 54 -8.04 -6.47 -0.88
C GLU A 54 -6.81 -5.58 -1.06
N VAL A 55 -6.50 -4.73 -0.07
CA VAL A 55 -5.26 -3.95 -0.07
C VAL A 55 -4.05 -4.88 -0.08
N LYS A 56 -4.01 -5.92 0.78
CA LYS A 56 -2.94 -6.93 0.78
C LYS A 56 -2.80 -7.62 -0.57
N GLN A 57 -3.91 -8.06 -1.16
CA GLN A 57 -3.94 -8.68 -2.49
C GLN A 57 -3.41 -7.72 -3.57
N ARG A 58 -3.75 -6.44 -3.47
CA ARG A 58 -3.31 -5.42 -4.43
C ARG A 58 -1.82 -5.10 -4.29
N CYS A 59 -1.30 -5.06 -3.06
CA CYS A 59 0.14 -4.98 -2.78
C CYS A 59 0.89 -6.19 -3.34
N GLN A 60 0.35 -7.40 -3.20
CA GLN A 60 0.96 -8.60 -3.81
C GLN A 60 0.99 -8.55 -5.34
N LYS A 61 -0.03 -7.93 -5.94
CA LYS A 61 -0.15 -7.72 -7.39
C LYS A 61 0.54 -6.44 -7.86
N LEU A 62 1.26 -5.73 -6.98
CA LEU A 62 2.05 -4.57 -7.36
C LEU A 62 3.16 -5.03 -8.30
N GLU A 63 3.14 -4.49 -9.51
CA GLU A 63 4.06 -4.79 -10.60
C GLU A 63 4.40 -3.47 -11.27
N HIS A 64 5.65 -3.35 -11.71
CA HIS A 64 6.10 -2.22 -12.50
C HIS A 64 5.40 -2.22 -13.86
N LYS A 65 4.70 -1.14 -14.17
CA LYS A 65 4.05 -0.92 -15.45
C LYS A 65 4.89 0.00 -16.34
N PRO A 66 4.88 -0.20 -17.67
CA PRO A 66 5.51 0.73 -18.59
C PRO A 66 4.84 2.11 -18.46
N GLY A 67 5.62 3.12 -18.06
CA GLY A 67 5.14 4.48 -17.77
C GLY A 67 5.12 4.85 -16.29
N ASP A 68 5.50 3.94 -15.39
CA ASP A 68 5.70 4.25 -13.98
C ASP A 68 6.88 5.20 -13.77
N ILE A 69 6.76 6.04 -12.73
CA ILE A 69 7.78 7.03 -12.33
C ILE A 69 8.99 6.33 -11.69
N LEU A 70 8.78 5.11 -11.17
CA LEU A 70 9.78 4.31 -10.47
C LEU A 70 10.31 3.20 -11.37
N GLU A 71 11.56 2.84 -11.16
CA GLU A 71 12.20 1.71 -11.84
C GLU A 71 11.64 0.36 -11.34
N PRO A 72 11.73 -0.71 -12.15
CA PRO A 72 11.22 -2.03 -11.76
C PRO A 72 11.83 -2.55 -10.46
N GLU A 73 13.10 -2.24 -10.18
CA GLU A 73 13.75 -2.58 -8.91
C GLU A 73 13.16 -1.82 -7.71
N GLU A 74 12.81 -0.54 -7.89
CA GLU A 74 12.16 0.27 -6.85
C GLU A 74 10.75 -0.24 -6.57
N VAL A 75 9.97 -0.54 -7.60
CA VAL A 75 8.63 -1.11 -7.44
C VAL A 75 8.67 -2.45 -6.71
N LYS A 76 9.68 -3.28 -7.02
CA LYS A 76 9.89 -4.55 -6.31
C LYS A 76 10.20 -4.33 -4.82
N LYS A 77 11.10 -3.40 -4.50
CA LYS A 77 11.41 -3.03 -3.10
C LYS A 77 10.18 -2.53 -2.36
N ILE A 78 9.39 -1.66 -2.96
CA ILE A 78 8.14 -1.16 -2.36
C ILE A 78 7.19 -2.30 -2.08
N ARG A 79 7.01 -3.21 -3.04
CA ARG A 79 6.17 -4.40 -2.85
C ARG A 79 6.64 -5.22 -1.65
N GLU A 80 7.94 -5.51 -1.57
CA GLU A 80 8.50 -6.29 -0.45
C GLU A 80 8.29 -5.59 0.88
N LYS A 81 8.59 -4.28 0.96
CA LYS A 81 8.31 -3.46 2.15
C LYS A 81 6.85 -3.53 2.55
N LEU A 82 5.93 -3.24 1.62
CA LEU A 82 4.50 -3.28 1.91
C LEU A 82 4.07 -4.65 2.43
N LEU A 83 4.54 -5.75 1.83
CA LEU A 83 4.20 -7.10 2.25
C LEU A 83 4.73 -7.45 3.64
N GLN A 84 5.94 -7.01 3.99
CA GLN A 84 6.47 -7.18 5.35
C GLN A 84 5.55 -6.56 6.40
N LEU A 85 4.99 -5.38 6.12
CA LEU A 85 4.05 -4.71 7.04
C LEU A 85 2.74 -5.49 7.27
N PHE A 86 2.38 -6.38 6.34
CA PHE A 86 1.23 -7.29 6.45
C PHE A 86 1.58 -8.66 7.04
N GLU A 87 2.85 -9.00 7.20
CA GLU A 87 3.30 -10.29 7.75
C GLU A 87 3.86 -10.16 9.17
N GLU A 88 4.52 -9.04 9.52
CA GLU A 88 5.29 -8.93 10.77
C GLU A 88 4.52 -8.79 12.06
#